data_AF-A0A3B8ILJ5-F1
#
_entry.id   AF-A0A3B8ILJ5-F1
#
_cell.length_a   1.000
_cell.length_b   1.000
_cell.length_c   1.000
_cell.angle_alpha   90.00
_cell.angle_beta   90.00
_cell.angle_gamma   90.00
#
_symmetry.space_group_name_H-M   'P 1'
#
loop_
_entity.id
_entity.type
_entity.pdbx_description
1 polymer ?
#
loop_
_entity_poly.entity_id
_entity_poly.type
_entity_poly.pdbx_seq_one_letter_code
_entity_poly.pdbx_strand_id
1 'polypeptide(L)'
;METQQQLPPRFFQRWLKAYCKPDFHIDIEGDLLELYYQRVEERGARFANRRFRRDVLLLFRPGIIRSPSFRQQLNVLDMLQHALLMAFRGFRRQKSTFLINLIGLSLGIAAAFMIYLWVQDEYNVDQYHAQDGQLYLMKEHQVMADGIRTQSGTPPPLARTMADELPEVKASVDIGWPLEVTLTVGEENFKSTGRYVGAQIFDVFTIPLVAGS
;
A
#
# COMPACT_ATOMS: atom_id res chain seq x y z
N MET A 1 30.29 -54.68 -45.90
CA MET A 1 29.08 -55.44 -46.28
C MET A 1 27.95 -54.86 -45.46
N GLU A 2 27.10 -54.04 -46.09
CA GLU A 2 25.98 -53.38 -45.41
C GLU A 2 24.96 -54.45 -45.01
N THR A 3 24.89 -54.75 -43.71
CA THR A 3 23.83 -55.57 -43.15
C THR A 3 22.52 -54.82 -43.38
N GLN A 4 21.64 -55.35 -44.23
CA GLN A 4 20.26 -54.87 -44.33
C GLN A 4 19.66 -54.91 -42.93
N GLN A 5 19.57 -53.77 -42.26
CA GLN A 5 18.98 -53.65 -40.93
C GLN A 5 17.51 -54.05 -41.03
N GLN A 6 17.22 -55.31 -40.69
CA GLN A 6 15.86 -55.80 -40.62
C GLN A 6 15.11 -55.00 -39.55
N LEU A 7 14.11 -54.24 -40.00
CA LEU A 7 13.36 -53.37 -39.12
C LEU A 7 12.38 -54.18 -38.23
N PRO A 8 12.25 -53.82 -36.95
CA PRO A 8 11.24 -54.37 -36.04
C PRO A 8 9.80 -54.04 -36.47
N PRO A 9 8.79 -54.69 -35.87
CA PRO A 9 7.41 -54.51 -36.28
C PRO A 9 6.89 -53.13 -35.85
N ARG A 10 6.74 -52.22 -36.84
CA ARG A 10 6.36 -50.80 -36.67
C ARG A 10 5.11 -50.55 -35.84
N PHE A 11 4.14 -51.48 -35.84
CA PHE A 11 2.92 -51.37 -35.05
C PHE A 11 3.22 -51.33 -33.54
N PHE A 12 4.03 -52.27 -33.05
CA PHE A 12 4.33 -52.38 -31.61
C PHE A 12 5.24 -51.25 -31.12
N GLN A 13 6.10 -50.71 -31.97
CA GLN A 13 6.88 -49.51 -31.68
C GLN A 13 5.99 -48.26 -31.52
N ARG A 14 5.06 -48.03 -32.46
CA ARG A 14 4.11 -46.92 -32.37
C ARG A 14 3.20 -47.06 -31.14
N TRP A 15 2.83 -48.29 -30.82
CA TRP A 15 2.02 -48.58 -29.64
C TRP A 15 2.78 -48.28 -28.34
N LEU A 16 4.04 -48.73 -28.22
CA LEU A 16 4.94 -48.37 -27.11
C LEU A 16 5.02 -46.85 -26.93
N LYS A 17 5.23 -46.13 -28.04
CA LYS A 17 5.30 -44.66 -28.06
C LYS A 17 4.02 -43.96 -27.61
N ALA A 18 2.87 -44.58 -27.85
CA ALA A 18 1.57 -44.01 -27.49
C ALA A 18 1.26 -44.13 -25.99
N TYR A 19 1.63 -45.24 -25.33
CA TYR A 19 1.28 -45.48 -23.93
C TYR A 19 2.40 -45.12 -22.94
N CYS A 20 3.67 -45.17 -23.35
CA CYS A 20 4.82 -44.94 -22.47
C CYS A 20 4.96 -43.45 -22.12
N LYS A 21 5.31 -43.16 -20.86
CA LYS A 21 5.71 -41.81 -20.44
C LYS A 21 6.94 -41.35 -21.24
N PRO A 22 7.02 -40.06 -21.62
CA PRO A 22 8.16 -39.51 -22.36
C PRO A 22 9.49 -39.71 -21.63
N ASP A 23 9.48 -39.67 -20.30
CA ASP A 23 10.69 -39.82 -19.47
C ASP A 23 11.33 -41.20 -19.54
N PHE A 24 10.54 -42.26 -19.79
CA PHE A 24 11.04 -43.64 -19.88
C PHE A 24 11.06 -44.18 -21.31
N HIS A 25 10.55 -43.41 -22.26
CA HIS A 25 10.36 -43.85 -23.64
C HIS A 25 11.69 -44.14 -24.34
N ILE A 26 12.68 -43.25 -24.17
CA ILE A 26 13.96 -43.32 -24.88
C ILE A 26 14.75 -44.54 -24.44
N ASP A 27 14.87 -44.76 -23.12
CA ASP A 27 15.63 -45.87 -22.55
C ASP A 27 14.99 -47.23 -22.88
N ILE A 28 13.68 -47.34 -22.68
CA ILE A 28 12.94 -48.58 -22.94
C ILE A 28 12.93 -48.92 -24.44
N GLU A 29 12.77 -47.93 -25.33
CA GLU A 29 12.82 -48.16 -26.77
C GLU A 29 14.23 -48.59 -27.21
N GLY A 30 15.27 -47.97 -26.65
CA GLY A 30 16.67 -48.33 -26.89
C GLY A 30 16.98 -49.79 -26.53
N ASP A 31 16.68 -50.20 -25.30
CA ASP A 31 16.92 -51.56 -24.81
C ASP A 31 16.18 -52.62 -25.64
N LEU A 32 14.92 -52.33 -26.02
CA LEU A 32 14.11 -53.24 -26.83
C LEU A 32 14.63 -53.39 -28.26
N LEU A 33 15.20 -52.31 -28.83
CA LEU A 33 15.82 -52.33 -30.15
C LEU A 33 17.13 -53.11 -30.13
N GLU A 34 17.98 -52.91 -29.13
CA GLU A 34 19.24 -53.63 -28.97
C GLU A 34 18.99 -55.15 -28.85
N LEU A 35 18.08 -55.55 -27.96
CA LEU A 35 17.68 -56.95 -27.79
C LEU A 35 17.04 -57.53 -29.05
N TYR A 36 16.37 -56.71 -29.87
CA TYR A 36 15.79 -57.17 -31.13
C TYR A 36 16.88 -57.51 -32.14
N TYR A 37 17.87 -56.62 -32.34
CA TYR A 37 18.95 -56.86 -33.30
C TYR A 37 19.83 -58.06 -32.92
N GLN A 38 20.18 -58.21 -31.63
CA GLN A 38 20.89 -59.41 -31.15
C GLN A 38 20.13 -60.70 -31.46
N ARG A 39 18.81 -60.73 -31.24
CA ARG A 39 17.98 -61.92 -31.50
C ARG A 39 17.79 -62.20 -33.00
N VAL A 40 17.87 -61.19 -33.85
CA VAL A 40 17.85 -61.35 -35.31
C VAL A 40 19.11 -62.08 -35.78
N GLU A 41 20.28 -61.72 -35.23
CA GLU A 41 21.56 -62.34 -35.56
C GLU A 41 21.65 -63.81 -35.08
N GLU A 42 21.16 -64.12 -33.88
CA GLU A 42 21.28 -65.48 -33.31
C GLU A 42 20.27 -66.49 -33.87
N ARG A 43 19.00 -66.09 -34.06
CA ARG A 43 17.88 -67.03 -34.33
C ARG A 43 16.94 -66.56 -35.44
N GLY A 44 17.28 -65.49 -36.14
CA GLY A 44 16.55 -64.98 -37.30
C GLY A 44 15.30 -64.13 -37.00
N ALA A 45 14.83 -63.44 -38.04
CA ALA A 45 13.80 -62.39 -37.98
C ALA A 45 12.47 -62.82 -37.34
N ARG A 46 12.00 -64.05 -37.62
CA ARG A 46 10.66 -64.51 -37.18
C ARG A 46 10.61 -64.69 -35.67
N PHE A 47 11.70 -65.19 -35.08
CA PHE A 47 11.82 -65.37 -33.64
C PHE A 47 11.93 -64.02 -32.92
N ALA A 48 12.77 -63.11 -33.42
CA ALA A 48 12.95 -61.77 -32.86
C ALA A 48 11.62 -60.99 -32.84
N ASN A 49 10.86 -61.05 -33.93
CA ASN A 49 9.53 -60.43 -34.04
C ASN A 49 8.54 -60.95 -32.99
N ARG A 50 8.43 -62.27 -32.80
CA ARG A 50 7.51 -62.85 -31.81
C ARG A 50 7.91 -62.45 -30.39
N ARG A 51 9.21 -62.41 -30.11
CA ARG A 51 9.72 -62.04 -28.79
C ARG A 51 9.51 -60.56 -28.50
N PHE A 52 9.80 -59.69 -29.46
CA PHE A 52 9.55 -58.24 -29.36
C PHE A 52 8.10 -57.92 -29.01
N ARG A 53 7.13 -58.58 -29.66
CA ARG A 53 5.70 -58.42 -29.35
C ARG A 53 5.38 -58.80 -27.90
N ARG A 54 5.94 -59.91 -27.43
CA ARG A 54 5.73 -60.39 -26.06
C ARG A 54 6.35 -59.43 -25.05
N ASP A 55 7.55 -58.93 -25.32
CA ASP A 55 8.24 -58.01 -24.42
C ASP A 55 7.46 -56.68 -24.31
N VAL A 56 7.03 -56.10 -25.44
CA VAL A 56 6.19 -54.89 -25.46
C VAL A 56 4.86 -55.09 -24.72
N LEU A 57 4.21 -56.24 -24.86
CA LEU A 57 2.98 -56.56 -24.11
C LEU A 57 3.22 -56.71 -22.60
N LEU A 58 4.35 -57.30 -22.19
CA LEU A 58 4.73 -57.43 -20.77
C LEU A 58 5.09 -56.08 -20.13
N LEU A 59 5.57 -55.13 -20.94
CA LEU A 59 5.87 -53.77 -20.52
C LEU A 59 4.61 -52.89 -20.35
N PHE A 60 3.41 -53.39 -20.66
CA PHE A 60 2.14 -52.70 -20.39
C PHE A 60 1.77 -52.78 -18.90
N ARG A 61 2.61 -52.20 -18.04
CA ARG A 61 2.46 -52.16 -16.57
C ARG A 61 1.98 -50.77 -16.12
N PRO A 62 1.09 -50.66 -15.12
CA PRO A 62 0.53 -49.38 -14.64
C PRO A 62 1.55 -48.28 -14.28
N GLY A 63 2.79 -48.64 -13.93
CA GLY A 63 3.84 -47.66 -13.60
C GLY A 63 4.42 -46.90 -14.81
N ILE A 64 4.39 -47.53 -15.99
CA ILE A 64 4.97 -47.01 -17.26
C ILE A 64 3.91 -46.27 -18.08
N ILE A 65 2.64 -46.60 -17.85
CA ILE A 65 1.49 -45.95 -18.48
C ILE A 65 1.42 -44.49 -18.04
N ARG A 66 1.20 -43.61 -19.01
CA ARG A 66 0.98 -42.18 -18.79
C ARG A 66 -0.16 -41.99 -17.79
N SER A 67 0.15 -41.51 -16.58
CA SER A 67 -0.87 -41.15 -15.61
C SER A 67 -1.64 -39.94 -16.13
N PRO A 68 -2.97 -39.88 -15.97
CA PRO A 68 -3.71 -38.67 -16.30
C PRO A 68 -3.14 -37.52 -15.44
N SER A 69 -2.52 -36.53 -16.09
CA SER A 69 -2.10 -35.32 -15.39
C SER A 69 -3.35 -34.50 -15.11
N PHE A 70 -3.94 -34.73 -13.94
CA PHE A 70 -4.99 -33.86 -13.44
C PHE A 70 -4.40 -32.46 -13.30
N ARG A 71 -4.75 -31.55 -14.22
CA ARG A 71 -4.37 -30.15 -14.13
C ARG A 71 -5.15 -29.55 -12.96
N GLN A 72 -4.50 -29.42 -11.80
CA GLN A 72 -5.02 -28.61 -10.72
C GLN A 72 -5.04 -27.16 -11.19
N GLN A 73 -6.22 -26.65 -11.56
CA GLN A 73 -6.43 -25.21 -11.69
C GLN A 73 -6.52 -24.65 -10.26
N LEU A 74 -5.44 -24.04 -9.80
CA LEU A 74 -5.40 -23.38 -8.49
C LEU A 74 -6.23 -22.10 -8.57
N ASN A 75 -7.38 -22.09 -7.90
CA ASN A 75 -8.16 -20.87 -7.72
C ASN A 75 -7.51 -20.04 -6.61
N VAL A 76 -6.88 -18.92 -6.99
CA VAL A 76 -6.20 -18.01 -6.06
C VAL A 76 -7.15 -17.52 -4.94
N LEU A 77 -8.41 -17.26 -5.28
CA LEU A 77 -9.44 -16.85 -4.32
C LEU A 77 -9.75 -17.93 -3.29
N ASP A 78 -9.85 -19.18 -3.73
CA ASP A 78 -10.15 -20.33 -2.87
C ASP A 78 -8.97 -20.59 -1.92
N MET A 79 -7.74 -20.40 -2.42
CA MET A 79 -6.52 -20.47 -1.62
C MET A 79 -6.44 -19.36 -0.56
N LEU A 80 -6.84 -18.12 -0.91
CA LEU A 80 -6.92 -16.99 0.03
C LEU A 80 -7.97 -17.21 1.11
N GLN A 81 -9.17 -17.67 0.72
CA GLN A 81 -10.23 -17.99 1.68
C GLN A 81 -9.76 -19.07 2.65
N HIS A 82 -9.10 -20.12 2.15
CA HIS A 82 -8.57 -21.18 2.99
C HIS A 82 -7.45 -20.68 3.92
N ALA A 83 -6.56 -19.81 3.45
CA ALA A 83 -5.51 -19.20 4.27
C ALA A 83 -6.08 -18.31 5.38
N LEU A 84 -7.07 -17.47 5.08
CA LEU A 84 -7.77 -16.64 6.07
C LEU A 84 -8.51 -17.50 7.11
N LEU A 85 -9.14 -18.58 6.67
CA LEU A 85 -9.88 -19.49 7.54
C LEU A 85 -8.94 -20.26 8.48
N MET A 86 -7.77 -20.66 7.98
CA MET A 86 -6.69 -21.25 8.77
C MET A 86 -6.13 -20.26 9.81
N ALA A 87 -5.86 -19.01 9.40
CA ALA A 87 -5.39 -17.96 10.29
C ALA A 87 -6.40 -17.67 11.42
N PHE A 88 -7.69 -17.53 11.09
CA PHE A 88 -8.74 -17.29 12.07
C PHE A 88 -8.89 -18.43 13.08
N ARG A 89 -8.82 -19.68 12.62
CA ARG A 89 -8.79 -20.86 13.50
C ARG A 89 -7.56 -20.87 14.41
N GLY A 90 -6.41 -20.45 13.90
CA GLY A 90 -5.18 -20.24 14.67
C GLY A 90 -5.36 -19.22 15.79
N PHE A 91 -5.93 -18.05 15.49
CA PHE A 91 -6.19 -17.01 16.47
C PHE A 91 -7.16 -17.46 17.58
N ARG A 92 -8.20 -18.24 17.24
CA ARG A 92 -9.12 -18.80 18.24
C ARG A 92 -8.48 -19.86 19.14
N ARG A 93 -7.43 -20.56 18.69
CA ARG A 93 -6.71 -21.57 19.48
C ARG A 93 -5.69 -20.94 20.44
N GLN A 94 -5.01 -19.87 20.03
CA GLN A 94 -3.99 -19.17 20.85
C GLN A 94 -4.46 -17.75 21.25
N LYS A 95 -5.58 -17.68 21.97
CA LYS A 95 -6.24 -16.40 22.28
C LYS A 95 -5.37 -15.43 23.09
N SER A 96 -4.67 -15.91 24.12
CA SER A 96 -3.90 -15.03 25.03
C SER A 96 -2.72 -14.37 24.33
N THR A 97 -1.92 -15.15 23.61
CA THR A 97 -0.77 -14.62 22.85
C THR A 97 -1.22 -13.69 21.72
N PHE A 98 -2.29 -14.06 21.01
CA PHE A 98 -2.89 -13.20 20.00
C PHE A 98 -3.36 -11.87 20.59
N LEU A 99 -4.03 -11.89 21.75
CA LEU A 99 -4.53 -10.68 22.40
C LEU A 99 -3.40 -9.75 22.84
N ILE A 100 -2.33 -10.28 23.43
CA ILE A 100 -1.16 -9.48 23.84
C ILE A 100 -0.51 -8.82 22.62
N ASN A 101 -0.29 -9.58 21.55
CA ASN A 101 0.32 -9.07 20.32
C ASN A 101 -0.58 -8.01 19.64
N LEU A 102 -1.89 -8.25 19.60
CA LEU A 102 -2.85 -7.33 19.03
C LEU A 102 -2.91 -6.03 19.83
N ILE A 103 -2.98 -6.10 21.16
CA ILE A 103 -3.02 -4.92 22.03
C ILE A 103 -1.72 -4.12 21.90
N GLY A 104 -0.56 -4.78 22.00
CA GLY A 104 0.74 -4.09 21.88
C GLY A 104 0.91 -3.38 20.54
N LEU A 105 0.56 -4.06 19.43
CA LEU A 105 0.61 -3.47 18.11
C LEU A 105 -0.40 -2.31 17.97
N SER A 106 -1.64 -2.51 18.42
CA SER A 106 -2.69 -1.50 18.31
C SER A 106 -2.35 -0.25 19.13
N LEU A 107 -1.79 -0.40 20.32
CA LEU A 107 -1.40 0.70 21.19
C LEU A 107 -0.21 1.48 20.60
N GLY A 108 0.77 0.79 20.01
CA GLY A 108 1.88 1.44 19.31
C GLY A 108 1.42 2.29 18.13
N ILE A 109 0.52 1.74 17.31
CA ILE A 109 -0.08 2.47 16.17
C ILE A 109 -0.94 3.63 16.67
N ALA A 110 -1.75 3.44 17.71
CA ALA A 110 -2.58 4.50 18.29
C ALA A 110 -1.73 5.64 18.86
N ALA A 111 -0.65 5.33 19.58
CA ALA A 111 0.27 6.34 20.11
C ALA A 111 0.96 7.12 18.97
N ALA A 112 1.42 6.44 17.93
CA ALA A 112 2.00 7.09 16.76
C ALA A 112 1.00 8.02 16.05
N PHE A 113 -0.25 7.59 15.88
CA PHE A 113 -1.30 8.43 15.31
C PHE A 113 -1.65 9.62 16.19
N MET A 114 -1.69 9.45 17.52
CA MET A 114 -1.94 10.55 18.44
C MET A 114 -0.87 11.64 18.31
N ILE A 115 0.41 11.24 18.26
CA ILE A 115 1.52 12.17 18.06
C ILE A 115 1.41 12.83 16.68
N TYR A 116 1.13 12.06 15.63
CA TYR A 116 0.95 12.61 14.28
C TYR A 116 -0.16 13.65 14.22
N LEU A 117 -1.33 13.36 14.80
CA LEU A 117 -2.45 14.29 14.83
C LEU A 117 -2.10 15.55 15.64
N TRP A 118 -1.40 15.41 16.75
CA TRP A 118 -0.94 16.55 17.55
C TRP A 118 0.04 17.43 16.77
N VAL A 119 1.03 16.83 16.10
CA VAL A 119 1.97 17.59 15.25
C VAL A 119 1.26 18.25 14.08
N GLN A 120 0.30 17.54 13.46
CA GLN A 120 -0.49 18.08 12.36
C GLN A 120 -1.35 19.26 12.84
N ASP A 121 -1.95 19.16 14.02
CA ASP A 121 -2.71 20.25 14.65
C ASP A 121 -1.79 21.46 14.86
N GLU A 122 -0.64 21.26 15.52
CA GLU A 122 0.35 22.30 15.78
C GLU A 122 0.88 22.95 14.49
N TYR A 123 1.09 22.18 13.41
CA TYR A 123 1.52 22.73 12.13
C TYR A 123 0.46 23.62 11.47
N ASN A 124 -0.82 23.35 11.72
CA ASN A 124 -1.93 24.15 11.21
C ASN A 124 -2.29 25.32 12.15
N VAL A 125 -1.69 25.39 13.35
CA VAL A 125 -1.80 26.58 14.21
C VAL A 125 -1.22 27.77 13.45
N ASP A 126 -1.88 28.91 13.57
CA ASP A 126 -1.59 30.19 12.90
C ASP A 126 -1.83 30.25 11.38
N GLN A 127 -2.10 29.15 10.67
CA GLN A 127 -2.41 29.18 9.22
C GLN A 127 -3.86 29.57 8.87
N TYR A 128 -4.53 30.36 9.72
CA TYR A 128 -5.93 30.74 9.51
C TYR A 128 -6.12 31.80 8.42
N HIS A 129 -5.13 32.68 8.24
CA HIS A 129 -5.22 33.80 7.30
C HIS A 129 -4.58 33.45 5.94
N ALA A 130 -5.25 33.83 4.85
CA ALA A 130 -4.77 33.53 3.49
C ALA A 130 -3.41 34.18 3.16
N GLN A 131 -3.02 35.20 3.93
CA GLN A 131 -1.77 35.96 3.76
C GLN A 131 -0.86 35.87 4.98
N ASP A 132 -0.93 34.78 5.76
CA ASP A 132 -0.23 34.64 7.04
C ASP A 132 1.28 35.00 6.99
N GLY A 133 1.99 34.58 5.93
CA GLY A 133 3.40 34.91 5.73
C GLY A 133 3.71 36.39 5.40
N GLN A 134 2.70 37.25 5.28
CA GLN A 134 2.83 38.69 5.00
C GLN A 134 2.16 39.56 6.07
N LEU A 135 1.69 38.95 7.17
CA LEU A 135 1.11 39.68 8.29
C LEU A 135 2.20 40.07 9.29
N TYR A 136 2.30 41.36 9.57
CA TYR A 136 3.29 41.91 10.49
C TYR A 136 2.63 42.76 11.56
N LEU A 137 3.07 42.58 12.81
CA LEU A 137 2.67 43.42 13.94
C LEU A 137 3.74 44.48 14.20
N MET A 138 3.36 45.75 14.06
CA MET A 138 4.23 46.85 14.42
C MET A 138 4.40 46.98 15.93
N LYS A 139 5.65 47.14 16.36
CA LYS A 139 6.02 47.37 17.75
C LYS A 139 6.91 48.60 17.83
N GLU A 140 6.70 49.37 18.88
CA GLU A 140 7.49 50.56 19.18
C GLU A 140 8.62 50.20 20.15
N HIS A 141 9.84 50.63 19.83
CA HIS A 141 10.96 50.63 20.77
C HIS A 141 11.08 51.98 21.44
N GLN A 142 10.82 52.03 22.74
CA GLN A 142 10.94 53.22 23.57
C GLN A 142 12.26 53.18 24.33
N VAL A 143 13.14 54.15 24.09
CA VAL A 143 14.38 54.32 24.86
C VAL A 143 14.03 55.00 26.17
N MET A 144 14.11 54.27 27.27
CA MET A 144 13.90 54.74 28.64
C MET A 144 15.25 54.83 29.38
N ALA A 145 15.26 55.48 30.55
CA ALA A 145 16.48 55.66 31.34
C ALA A 145 17.07 54.34 31.87
N ASP A 146 16.25 53.29 31.98
CA ASP A 146 16.58 51.96 32.45
C ASP A 146 16.83 50.94 31.31
N GLY A 147 16.64 51.34 30.05
CA GLY A 147 16.87 50.48 28.88
C GLY A 147 15.89 50.71 27.74
N ILE A 148 15.88 49.80 26.76
CA ILE A 148 14.93 49.83 25.64
C ILE A 148 13.72 48.99 26.00
N ARG A 149 12.54 49.59 26.00
CA ARG A 149 11.27 48.89 26.22
C ARG A 149 10.53 48.73 24.90
N THR A 150 10.15 47.51 24.57
CA THR A 150 9.37 47.22 23.35
C THR A 150 7.90 47.08 23.71
N GLN A 151 7.03 47.85 23.05
CA GLN A 151 5.59 47.80 23.28
C GLN A 151 4.81 47.66 21.97
N SER A 152 3.63 47.05 22.04
CA SER A 152 2.73 46.91 20.89
C SER A 152 1.78 48.10 20.70
N GLY A 153 1.83 49.08 21.60
CA GLY A 153 1.04 50.30 21.47
C GLY A 153 1.68 51.24 20.46
N THR A 154 0.97 51.56 19.40
CA THR A 154 1.41 52.52 18.37
C THR A 154 0.51 53.75 18.34
N PRO A 155 1.00 54.90 17.82
CA PRO A 155 0.15 56.06 17.62
C PRO A 155 -1.01 55.75 16.67
N PRO A 156 -2.25 56.22 16.95
CA PRO A 156 -3.42 55.97 16.09
C PRO A 156 -3.28 56.33 14.60
N PRO A 157 -2.53 57.38 14.18
CA PRO A 157 -2.39 57.65 12.74
C PRO A 157 -1.41 56.71 12.03
N LEU A 158 -0.62 55.91 12.76
CA LEU A 158 0.51 55.17 12.18
C LEU A 158 0.07 54.23 11.06
N ALA A 159 -0.99 53.44 11.25
CA ALA A 159 -1.44 52.50 10.21
C ALA A 159 -1.75 53.24 8.91
N ARG A 160 -2.55 54.31 8.98
CA ARG A 160 -2.91 55.12 7.80
C ARG A 160 -1.69 55.73 7.12
N THR A 161 -0.81 56.37 7.90
CA THR A 161 0.41 56.98 7.36
C THR A 161 1.32 55.95 6.70
N MET A 162 1.41 54.74 7.26
CA MET A 162 2.18 53.65 6.65
C MET A 162 1.61 53.20 5.31
N ALA A 163 0.29 53.05 5.19
CA ALA A 163 -0.34 52.71 3.91
C ALA A 163 -0.20 53.82 2.87
N ASP A 164 -0.19 55.09 3.29
CA ASP A 164 -0.07 56.24 2.39
C ASP A 164 1.37 56.50 1.93
N GLU A 165 2.36 56.34 2.82
CA GLU A 165 3.76 56.71 2.55
C GLU A 165 4.65 55.54 2.12
N LEU A 166 4.30 54.29 2.46
CA LEU A 166 5.12 53.12 2.15
C LEU A 166 4.46 52.27 1.05
N PRO A 167 5.03 52.22 -0.17
CA PRO A 167 4.44 51.45 -1.28
C PRO A 167 4.49 49.93 -1.06
N GLU A 168 5.29 49.46 -0.10
CA GLU A 168 5.40 48.05 0.29
C GLU A 168 4.21 47.60 1.16
N VAL A 169 3.49 48.53 1.79
CA VAL A 169 2.36 48.24 2.66
C VAL A 169 1.08 48.20 1.83
N LYS A 170 0.59 47.00 1.53
CA LYS A 170 -0.64 46.81 0.75
C LYS A 170 -1.90 47.20 1.51
N ALA A 171 -1.95 46.92 2.80
CA ALA A 171 -3.05 47.25 3.69
C ALA A 171 -2.54 47.31 5.14
N SER A 172 -3.17 48.14 5.96
CA SER A 172 -2.84 48.34 7.37
C SER A 172 -4.12 48.46 8.18
N VAL A 173 -4.12 48.06 9.44
CA VAL A 173 -5.29 48.21 10.31
C VAL A 173 -4.87 48.51 11.74
N ASP A 174 -5.58 49.44 12.38
CA ASP A 174 -5.45 49.71 13.80
C ASP A 174 -6.34 48.76 14.61
N ILE A 175 -5.77 48.16 15.66
CA ILE A 175 -6.48 47.28 16.58
C ILE A 175 -6.32 47.84 18.00
N GLY A 176 -7.45 48.19 18.61
CA GLY A 176 -7.51 48.67 19.99
C GLY A 176 -7.27 47.56 21.02
N TRP A 177 -7.06 48.01 22.26
CA TRP A 177 -6.98 47.12 23.41
C TRP A 177 -8.33 46.42 23.67
N PRO A 178 -8.30 45.20 24.23
CA PRO A 178 -9.51 44.54 24.72
C PRO A 178 -10.26 45.45 25.69
N LEU A 179 -11.56 45.63 25.45
CA LEU A 179 -12.46 46.38 26.31
C LEU A 179 -13.62 45.47 26.71
N GLU A 180 -13.77 45.25 28.01
CA GLU A 180 -14.98 44.63 28.55
C GLU A 180 -16.11 45.66 28.55
N VAL A 181 -17.18 45.34 27.83
CA VAL A 181 -18.40 46.15 27.73
C VAL A 181 -19.59 45.35 28.23
N THR A 182 -20.54 46.03 28.86
CA THR A 182 -21.84 45.42 29.17
C THR A 182 -22.77 45.66 27.99
N LEU A 183 -23.27 44.59 27.40
CA LEU A 183 -24.24 44.60 26.31
C LEU A 183 -25.61 44.25 26.89
N THR A 184 -26.61 45.03 26.50
CA THR A 184 -28.00 44.83 26.91
C THR A 184 -28.82 44.48 25.68
N VAL A 185 -29.48 43.32 25.70
CA VAL A 185 -30.39 42.89 24.64
C VAL A 185 -31.74 42.61 25.27
N GLY A 186 -32.71 43.50 25.02
CA GLY A 186 -34.00 43.46 25.72
C GLY A 186 -33.82 43.70 27.22
N GLU A 187 -34.15 42.70 28.03
CA GLU A 187 -33.99 42.75 29.50
C GLU A 187 -32.72 42.02 30.00
N GLU A 188 -31.99 41.34 29.12
CA GLU A 188 -30.79 40.59 29.50
C GLU A 188 -29.53 41.45 29.39
N ASN A 189 -28.72 41.43 30.44
CA ASN A 189 -27.41 42.08 30.49
C ASN A 189 -26.31 41.02 30.51
N PHE A 190 -25.35 41.12 29.59
CA PHE A 190 -24.18 40.27 29.59
C PHE A 190 -22.92 41.09 29.35
N LYS A 191 -21.83 40.66 29.98
CA LYS A 191 -20.50 41.24 29.75
C LYS A 191 -19.86 40.55 28.57
N SER A 192 -19.30 41.32 27.66
CA SER A 192 -18.57 40.83 26.51
C SER A 192 -17.29 41.63 26.31
N THR A 193 -16.22 40.96 25.90
CA THR A 193 -14.95 41.60 25.62
C THR A 193 -14.83 41.83 24.12
N GLY A 194 -14.77 43.10 23.72
CA GLY A 194 -14.60 43.52 22.34
C GLY A 194 -13.29 44.25 22.11
N ARG A 195 -13.01 44.58 20.85
CA ARG A 195 -11.93 45.50 20.45
C ARG A 195 -12.47 46.47 19.42
N TYR A 196 -12.03 47.71 19.48
CA TYR A 196 -12.22 48.63 18.36
C TYR A 196 -11.20 48.27 17.27
N VAL A 197 -11.67 48.13 16.04
CA VAL A 197 -10.84 47.82 14.88
C VAL A 197 -11.16 48.77 13.74
N GLY A 198 -10.16 49.08 12.93
CA GLY A 198 -10.36 49.81 11.68
C GLY A 198 -11.19 49.01 10.67
N ALA A 199 -11.87 49.71 9.76
CA ALA A 199 -12.71 49.07 8.72
C ALA A 199 -11.92 48.14 7.79
N GLN A 200 -10.61 48.37 7.63
CA GLN A 200 -9.68 47.58 6.81
C GLN A 200 -9.35 46.20 7.40
N ILE A 201 -9.92 45.82 8.54
CA ILE A 201 -9.69 44.52 9.19
C ILE A 201 -10.00 43.35 8.25
N PHE A 202 -11.03 43.49 7.41
CA PHE A 202 -11.45 42.45 6.46
C PHE A 202 -10.55 42.37 5.22
N ASP A 203 -9.79 43.42 4.92
CA ASP A 203 -8.81 43.44 3.83
C ASP A 203 -7.47 42.80 4.27
N VAL A 204 -7.10 43.01 5.54
CA VAL A 204 -5.86 42.49 6.14
C VAL A 204 -6.04 41.04 6.60
N PHE A 205 -7.13 40.73 7.30
CA PHE A 205 -7.39 39.41 7.87
C PHE A 205 -8.49 38.67 7.13
N THR A 206 -8.26 37.39 6.84
CA THR A 206 -9.30 36.51 6.29
C THR A 206 -10.30 36.14 7.37
N ILE A 207 -11.35 36.94 7.52
CA ILE A 207 -12.44 36.71 8.48
C ILE A 207 -13.73 36.45 7.70
N PRO A 208 -14.27 35.21 7.71
CA PRO A 208 -15.53 34.91 7.04
C PRO A 208 -16.69 35.55 7.80
N LEU A 209 -17.29 36.60 7.22
CA LEU A 209 -18.47 37.25 7.78
C LEU A 209 -19.69 36.31 7.64
N VAL A 210 -20.24 35.85 8.76
CA VAL A 210 -21.38 34.92 8.77
C VAL A 210 -22.69 35.63 8.43
N ALA A 211 -22.85 36.87 8.86
CA ALA A 211 -24.01 37.71 8.57
C ALA A 211 -23.63 39.20 8.69
N GLY A 212 -24.30 40.05 7.91
CA GLY A 212 -24.04 41.49 7.86
C GLY A 212 -23.29 41.92 6.59
N SER A 213 -22.86 43.18 6.59
CA SER A 213 -22.06 43.81 5.53
C SER A 213 -20.87 44.53 6.14
#